data_AF-A0A3R9XG46-F1
#
_entry.id   AF-A0A3R9XG46-F1
#
_cell.length_a   1.000
_cell.length_b   1.000
_cell.length_c   1.000
_cell.angle_alpha   90.00
_cell.angle_beta   90.00
_cell.angle_gamma   90.00
#
_symmetry.space_group_name_H-M   'P 1'
#
loop_
_entity.id
_entity.type
_entity.pdbx_description
1 polymer ?
#
loop_
_entity_poly.entity_id
_entity_poly.type
_entity_poly.pdbx_seq_one_letter_code
_entity_poly.pdbx_strand_id
1 'polypeptide(L)'
;MNQLSLPHELRPEEVARKQSLGAAIELCAEVGGYALDKHLQIELGVDKAQFSRWQSGTEGVQWPKFVALMDKCGNDAPVLWMLHQRGYDLHSVRRRETETERENRMLREEITALRRVLGTPA
;
A
#
# COMPACT_ATOMS: atom_id res chain seq x y z
N MET A 1 -7.71 16.64 -11.26
CA MET A 1 -6.30 16.24 -11.39
C MET A 1 -6.02 15.24 -10.28
N ASN A 2 -5.81 13.97 -10.60
CA ASN A 2 -5.38 12.99 -9.60
C ASN A 2 -3.94 13.34 -9.24
N GLN A 3 -3.74 13.91 -8.06
CA GLN A 3 -2.42 13.94 -7.44
C GLN A 3 -2.02 12.49 -7.23
N LEU A 4 -0.98 12.03 -7.93
CA LEU A 4 -0.35 10.73 -7.65
C LEU A 4 0.08 10.79 -6.18
N SER A 5 -0.60 10.05 -5.31
CA SER A 5 -0.18 9.85 -3.93
C SER A 5 1.23 9.26 -3.98
N LEU A 6 2.20 9.98 -3.46
CA LEU A 6 3.56 9.45 -3.33
C LEU A 6 3.45 8.22 -2.41
N PRO A 7 4.14 7.11 -2.74
CA PRO A 7 4.16 5.95 -1.85
C PRO A 7 4.60 6.38 -0.46
N HIS A 8 3.74 6.20 0.53
CA HIS A 8 4.09 6.50 1.91
C HIS A 8 4.76 5.28 2.53
N GLU A 9 5.98 5.48 3.04
CA GLU A 9 6.74 4.43 3.70
C GLU A 9 6.03 4.02 5.01
N LEU A 10 5.68 2.74 5.11
CA LEU A 10 5.10 2.13 6.30
C LEU A 10 6.16 1.28 6.99
N ARG A 11 6.37 1.51 8.28
CA ARG A 11 7.22 0.61 9.07
C ARG A 11 6.41 -0.63 9.45
N PRO A 12 6.93 -1.86 9.23
CA PRO A 12 6.23 -3.10 9.57
C PRO A 12 5.75 -3.17 11.02
N GLU A 13 6.50 -2.57 11.95
CA GLU A 13 6.17 -2.56 13.38
C GLU A 13 4.92 -1.73 13.68
N GLU A 14 4.64 -0.67 12.91
CA GLU A 14 3.45 0.16 13.08
C GLU A 14 2.19 -0.60 12.69
N VAL A 15 2.30 -1.38 11.61
CA VAL A 15 1.23 -2.26 11.12
C VAL A 15 0.98 -3.39 12.12
N ALA A 16 2.04 -4.08 12.56
CA ALA A 16 1.95 -5.24 13.45
C ALA A 16 1.28 -4.92 14.81
N ARG A 17 1.40 -3.67 15.30
CA ARG A 17 0.81 -3.25 16.59
C ARG A 17 -0.70 -3.04 16.54
N LYS A 18 -1.31 -2.95 15.35
CA LYS A 18 -2.75 -2.67 15.22
C LYS A 18 -3.58 -3.89 15.64
N GLN A 19 -4.60 -3.66 16.46
CA GLN A 19 -5.38 -4.72 17.11
C GLN A 19 -6.57 -5.21 16.25
N SER A 20 -6.89 -4.53 15.16
CA SER A 20 -8.00 -4.87 14.29
C SER A 20 -7.76 -4.36 12.87
N LEU A 21 -8.53 -4.90 11.91
CA LEU A 21 -8.55 -4.41 10.53
C LEU A 21 -8.95 -2.93 10.49
N GLY A 22 -9.92 -2.54 11.33
CA GLY A 22 -10.34 -1.16 11.50
C GLY A 22 -9.20 -0.22 11.89
N ALA A 23 -8.38 -0.62 12.86
CA ALA A 23 -7.23 0.16 13.30
C ALA A 23 -6.12 0.22 12.23
N ALA A 24 -5.99 -0.81 11.39
CA ALA A 24 -5.08 -0.79 10.25
C ALA A 24 -5.60 0.12 9.11
N ILE A 25 -6.91 0.18 8.89
CA ILE A 25 -7.58 1.12 7.98
C ILE A 25 -7.40 2.57 8.45
N GLU A 26 -7.48 2.81 9.75
CA GLU A 26 -7.22 4.12 10.34
C GLU A 26 -5.76 4.53 10.17
N LEU A 27 -4.81 3.62 10.45
CA LEU A 27 -3.38 3.85 10.16
C LEU A 27 -3.14 4.21 8.70
N CYS A 28 -3.82 3.50 7.78
CA CYS A 28 -3.72 3.75 6.34
C CYS A 28 -4.07 5.20 6.01
N ALA A 29 -5.19 5.70 6.55
CA ALA A 29 -5.62 7.08 6.35
C ALA A 29 -4.64 8.07 6.99
N GLU A 30 -4.26 7.84 8.25
CA GLU A 30 -3.34 8.72 9.00
C GLU A 30 -2.02 8.93 8.27
N VAL A 31 -1.40 7.84 7.80
CA VAL A 31 -0.12 7.86 7.07
C VAL A 31 -0.26 8.57 5.71
N GLY A 32 -1.42 8.43 5.06
CA GLY A 32 -1.74 9.14 3.83
C GLY A 32 -2.11 10.61 4.02
N GLY A 33 -2.13 11.12 5.26
CA GLY A 33 -2.54 12.49 5.57
C GLY A 33 -4.05 12.73 5.56
N TYR A 34 -4.84 11.67 5.72
CA TYR A 34 -6.30 11.72 5.78
C TYR A 34 -6.83 11.34 7.16
N ALA A 35 -8.04 11.80 7.46
CA ALA A 35 -8.88 11.22 8.51
C ALA A 35 -9.98 10.36 7.87
N LEU A 36 -10.50 9.38 8.61
CA LEU A 36 -11.67 8.59 8.19
C LEU A 36 -12.97 9.42 8.36
N ASP A 37 -13.07 10.50 7.60
CA ASP A 37 -14.12 11.51 7.73
C ASP A 37 -14.99 11.59 6.48
N LYS A 38 -15.94 12.54 6.50
CA LYS A 38 -16.86 12.78 5.40
C LYS A 38 -16.16 13.19 4.10
N HIS A 39 -15.01 13.86 4.19
CA HIS A 39 -14.26 14.28 3.01
C HIS A 39 -13.71 13.06 2.28
N LEU A 40 -13.00 12.18 2.98
CA LEU A 40 -12.48 10.94 2.40
C LEU A 40 -13.61 10.01 1.92
N GLN A 41 -14.75 9.97 2.63
CA GLN A 41 -15.93 9.22 2.17
C GLN A 41 -16.41 9.67 0.79
N ILE A 42 -16.51 10.98 0.57
CA ILE A 42 -16.95 11.57 -0.70
C ILE A 42 -15.93 11.25 -1.80
N GLU A 43 -14.65 11.40 -1.52
CA GLU A 43 -13.59 11.10 -2.50
C GLU A 43 -13.55 9.62 -2.91
N LEU A 44 -13.82 8.71 -1.98
CA LEU A 44 -13.88 7.27 -2.24
C LEU A 44 -15.24 6.80 -2.76
N GLY A 45 -16.26 7.66 -2.79
CA GLY A 45 -17.62 7.31 -3.22
C GLY A 45 -18.29 6.25 -2.33
N VAL A 46 -17.95 6.20 -1.04
CA VAL A 46 -18.52 5.26 -0.08
C VAL A 46 -19.67 5.90 0.73
N ASP A 47 -20.57 5.09 1.27
CA ASP A 47 -21.67 5.60 2.09
C ASP A 47 -21.19 6.12 3.46
N LYS A 48 -22.03 6.97 4.07
CA LYS A 48 -21.73 7.67 5.33
C LYS A 48 -21.34 6.76 6.50
N ALA A 49 -21.84 5.52 6.52
CA ALA A 49 -21.60 4.58 7.61
C ALA A 49 -20.55 3.52 7.26
N GLN A 50 -19.99 3.53 6.05
CA GLN A 50 -19.06 2.51 5.57
C GLN A 50 -17.82 2.37 6.47
N PHE A 51 -17.17 3.48 6.82
CA PHE A 51 -15.98 3.45 7.69
C PHE A 51 -16.29 2.94 9.09
N SER A 52 -17.44 3.34 9.67
CA SER A 52 -17.87 2.84 10.97
C SER A 52 -18.07 1.31 10.95
N ARG A 53 -18.63 0.76 9.87
CA ARG A 53 -18.82 -0.70 9.71
C ARG A 53 -17.49 -1.43 9.54
N TRP A 54 -16.55 -0.87 8.79
CA TRP A 54 -15.20 -1.42 8.65
C TRP A 54 -14.40 -1.36 9.95
N GLN A 55 -14.50 -0.26 10.70
CA GLN A 55 -13.83 -0.08 11.98
C GLN A 55 -14.32 -1.07 13.04
N SER A 56 -15.64 -1.25 13.13
CA SER A 56 -16.29 -2.18 14.06
C SER A 56 -16.23 -3.64 13.63
N GLY A 57 -15.84 -3.94 12.38
CA GLY A 57 -15.82 -5.30 11.84
C GLY A 57 -17.22 -5.92 11.66
N THR A 58 -18.27 -5.10 11.64
CA THR A 58 -19.66 -5.55 11.46
C THR A 58 -20.00 -5.89 10.02
N GLU A 59 -19.18 -5.45 9.06
CA GLU A 59 -19.26 -5.78 7.64
C GLU A 59 -17.86 -6.14 7.10
N GLY A 60 -17.80 -7.10 6.17
CA GLY A 60 -16.59 -7.34 5.39
C GLY A 60 -16.28 -6.19 4.41
N VAL A 61 -15.02 -6.05 4.04
CA VAL A 61 -14.61 -5.02 3.07
C VAL A 61 -14.73 -5.56 1.64
N GLN A 62 -15.42 -4.82 0.77
CA GLN A 62 -15.41 -5.11 -0.66
C GLN A 62 -14.06 -4.73 -1.25
N TRP A 63 -13.39 -5.68 -1.93
CA TRP A 63 -12.04 -5.49 -2.45
C TRP A 63 -11.85 -4.22 -3.30
N PRO A 64 -12.73 -3.86 -4.26
CA PRO A 64 -12.53 -2.64 -5.05
C PRO A 64 -12.50 -1.36 -4.20
N LYS A 65 -13.34 -1.27 -3.17
CA LYS A 65 -13.36 -0.13 -2.24
C LYS A 65 -12.11 -0.11 -1.36
N PHE A 66 -11.62 -1.29 -0.99
CA PHE A 66 -10.41 -1.43 -0.18
C PHE A 66 -9.16 -1.00 -0.93
N VAL A 67 -9.05 -1.39 -2.20
CA VAL A 67 -7.98 -0.94 -3.10
C VAL A 67 -8.05 0.58 -3.28
N ALA A 68 -9.24 1.13 -3.56
CA ALA A 68 -9.41 2.57 -3.73
C ALA A 68 -8.95 3.36 -2.48
N LEU A 69 -9.23 2.86 -1.28
CA LEU A 69 -8.73 3.44 -0.02
C LEU A 69 -7.20 3.43 0.01
N MET A 70 -6.57 2.27 -0.21
CA MET A 70 -5.11 2.11 -0.14
C MET A 70 -4.39 2.96 -1.20
N ASP A 71 -4.91 2.98 -2.44
CA ASP A 71 -4.39 3.80 -3.53
C ASP A 71 -4.48 5.29 -3.19
N LYS A 72 -5.64 5.73 -2.68
CA LYS A 72 -5.86 7.13 -2.28
C LYS A 72 -4.93 7.55 -1.14
N CYS A 73 -4.70 6.66 -0.17
CA CYS A 73 -3.80 6.89 0.95
C CYS A 73 -2.32 6.64 0.61
N GLY A 74 -2.02 6.08 -0.57
CA GLY A 74 -0.66 5.80 -1.03
C GLY A 74 0.08 4.72 -0.25
N ASN A 75 -0.62 3.81 0.45
CA ASN A 75 0.01 2.78 1.26
C ASN A 75 -0.86 1.52 1.44
N ASP A 76 -0.23 0.39 1.77
CA ASP A 76 -0.87 -0.93 1.85
C ASP A 76 -1.11 -1.42 3.30
N ALA A 77 -1.16 -0.52 4.29
CA ALA A 77 -1.24 -0.89 5.71
C ALA A 77 -2.31 -1.96 6.04
N PRO A 78 -3.54 -1.89 5.48
CA PRO A 78 -4.57 -2.87 5.80
C PRO A 78 -4.26 -4.29 5.29
N VAL A 79 -3.69 -4.41 4.08
CA VAL A 79 -3.29 -5.72 3.52
C VAL A 79 -2.05 -6.27 4.23
N LEU A 80 -1.08 -5.41 4.54
CA LEU A 80 0.08 -5.81 5.34
C LEU A 80 -0.35 -6.32 6.72
N TRP A 81 -1.33 -5.68 7.36
CA TRP A 81 -1.91 -6.18 8.61
C TRP A 81 -2.54 -7.57 8.42
N MET A 82 -3.31 -7.78 7.36
CA MET A 82 -3.91 -9.10 7.06
C MET A 82 -2.84 -10.18 6.87
N LEU A 83 -1.74 -9.87 6.19
CA LEU A 83 -0.60 -10.79 6.04
C LEU A 83 0.02 -11.13 7.40
N HIS A 84 0.26 -10.12 8.25
CA HIS A 84 0.80 -10.33 9.58
C HIS A 84 -0.10 -11.22 10.44
N GLN A 85 -1.42 -10.99 10.44
CA GLN A 85 -2.40 -11.82 11.15
C GLN A 85 -2.43 -13.28 10.68
N ARG A 86 -1.95 -13.54 9.46
CA ARG A 86 -1.83 -14.89 8.90
C ARG A 86 -0.44 -15.50 9.10
N GLY A 87 0.44 -14.83 9.85
CA GLY A 87 1.78 -15.32 10.19
C GLY A 87 2.85 -15.07 9.13
N TYR A 88 2.58 -14.21 8.14
CA TYR A 88 3.59 -13.81 7.17
C TYR A 88 4.57 -12.80 7.79
N ASP A 89 5.85 -12.96 7.47
CA ASP A 89 6.88 -11.98 7.81
C ASP A 89 6.79 -10.79 6.87
N LEU A 90 6.45 -9.62 7.40
CA LEU A 90 6.31 -8.38 6.63
C LEU A 90 7.63 -7.88 6.06
N HIS A 91 8.78 -8.20 6.65
CA HIS A 91 10.09 -7.84 6.11
C HIS A 91 10.45 -8.65 4.85
N SER A 92 9.76 -9.77 4.62
CA SER A 92 9.95 -10.62 3.43
C SER A 92 9.02 -10.26 2.26
N VAL A 93 7.99 -9.45 2.51
CA VAL A 93 6.98 -9.09 1.51
C VAL A 93 7.52 -7.99 0.61
N ARG A 94 7.47 -8.22 -0.70
CA ARG A 94 7.78 -7.20 -1.72
C ARG A 94 6.67 -7.14 -2.75
N ARG A 95 6.38 -5.93 -3.23
CA ARG A 95 5.50 -5.74 -4.39
C ARG A 95 6.10 -6.46 -5.60
N ARG A 96 5.23 -7.00 -6.44
CA ARG A 96 5.65 -7.55 -7.73
C ARG A 96 6.08 -6.39 -8.62
N GLU A 97 7.16 -6.60 -9.37
CA GLU A 97 7.58 -5.66 -10.38
C GLU A 97 6.48 -5.46 -11.41
N THR A 98 6.19 -4.20 -11.70
CA THR A 98 5.48 -3.78 -12.90
C THR A 98 6.29 -4.16 -14.14
N GLU A 99 5.64 -4.15 -15.30
CA GLU A 99 6.33 -4.42 -16.56
C GLU A 99 7.49 -3.44 -16.79
N THR A 100 7.26 -2.16 -16.49
CA THR A 100 8.26 -1.10 -16.62
C THR A 100 9.43 -1.28 -15.65
N GLU A 101 9.17 -1.66 -14.39
CA GLU A 101 10.24 -1.95 -13.42
C GLU A 101 11.07 -3.17 -13.85
N ARG A 102 10.41 -4.20 -14.38
CA ARG A 102 11.08 -5.39 -14.91
C ARG A 102 11.97 -5.04 -16.10
N GLU A 103 11.43 -4.29 -17.06
CA GLU A 103 12.19 -3.81 -18.23
C GLU A 103 13.39 -2.96 -17.79
N ASN A 104 13.21 -2.05 -16.84
CA ASN A 104 14.29 -1.23 -16.33
C ASN A 104 15.40 -2.08 -15.67
N ARG A 105 15.04 -3.12 -14.91
CA ARG A 105 16.01 -4.07 -14.34
C ARG A 105 16.80 -4.77 -15.45
N MET A 106 16.11 -5.34 -16.44
CA MET A 106 16.76 -6.06 -17.55
C MET A 106 17.72 -5.16 -18.33
N LEU A 107 17.30 -3.93 -18.66
CA LEU A 107 18.16 -2.96 -19.36
C LEU A 107 19.39 -2.56 -18.52
N ARG A 108 19.23 -2.38 -17.20
CA ARG A 108 20.38 -2.09 -16.31
C ARG A 108 21.34 -3.26 -16.21
N GLU A 109 20.83 -4.48 -16.15
CA GLU A 109 21.63 -5.70 -16.16
C GLU A 109 22.42 -5.83 -17.47
N GLU A 110 21.77 -5.57 -18.61
CA GLU A 110 22.41 -5.57 -19.93
C GLU A 110 23.49 -4.49 -20.05
N ILE A 111 23.19 -3.24 -19.66
CA ILE A 111 24.17 -2.15 -19.64
C ILE A 111 25.36 -2.52 -18.76
N THR A 112 25.12 -3.12 -17.59
CA THR A 112 26.19 -3.55 -16.67
C THR A 112 27.05 -4.64 -17.31
N ALA A 113 26.44 -5.61 -17.99
CA ALA A 113 27.16 -6.65 -18.72
C ALA A 113 28.00 -6.07 -19.86
N LEU A 114 27.43 -5.16 -20.66
CA LEU A 114 28.13 -4.48 -21.75
C LEU A 114 29.30 -3.63 -21.25
N ARG A 115 29.11 -2.85 -20.17
CA ARG A 115 30.17 -2.04 -19.55
C ARG A 115 31.34 -2.90 -19.06
N ARG A 116 31.06 -4.07 -18.49
CA ARG A 116 32.10 -5.05 -18.10
C ARG A 116 32.90 -5.53 -19.31
N VAL A 117 32.24 -5.82 -20.43
CA VAL A 117 32.91 -6.26 -21.68
C VAL A 117 33.74 -5.13 -22.29
N LEU A 118 33.22 -3.90 -22.26
CA LEU A 118 33.87 -2.71 -22.85
C LEU A 118 34.96 -2.08 -21.95
N GLY A 119 35.22 -2.65 -20.77
CA GLY A 119 36.22 -2.13 -19.82
C GLY A 119 35.93 -0.72 -19.31
N THR A 120 34.69 -0.26 -19.43
CA THR A 120 34.27 1.09 -19.02
C THR A 120 33.81 1.02 -17.56
N PRO A 121 34.38 1.82 -16.64
CA PRO A 121 33.99 1.78 -15.23
C PRO A 121 32.52 2.20 -15.04
N ALA A 122 31.90 1.64 -13.99
CA ALA A 122 30.48 1.77 -13.68
C ALA A 122 30.06 3.19 -13.29
#